data_AF-A0A6P8KAP4-F1
#
_entry.id   AF-A0A6P8KAP4-F1
#
_cell.length_a   1.000
_cell.length_b   1.000
_cell.length_c   1.000
_cell.angle_alpha   90.00
_cell.angle_beta   90.00
_cell.angle_gamma   90.00
#
_symmetry.space_group_name_H-M   'P 1'
#
loop_
_entity.id
_entity.type
_entity.pdbx_description
1 polymer ?
#
loop_
_entity_poly.entity_id
_entity_poly.type
_entity_poly.pdbx_seq_one_letter_code
_entity_poly.pdbx_strand_id
1 'polypeptide(L)'
;MCSKIISTVVFMCLLPNFTLFQENLTRVCKIKCLDEFTNTTSGTAYWKYKGIPYAISEDLLCLKSDHQILMRVCDTNYGRWIPDLIECKIKINKNLHCPDDLFEIRNVGKLPICLKISTEPNAFNEQFCYGSNIIPMDLKSFELSEVSQFLKEMNISEYWLPIRRNNELMPYEVRLPGKSWRKKINRSITHLKNNPNEHCLKHTISNQTPTDFKSQIVSVDCNAFLNAVCIFKSELISNAGCPSGFGALVYQPAVCYGVDWNNTTSEPLDLKEYLKKRNWLRRILAKYVSKKNRHEFFKIDFFFHHLTEEYVIIMSLSENFQIVSKGLKWIPTLSKKIVKPSSAVEMVLEIDHSSKGLRLVIYNRKYLWGNNSSYAGVKCFAFLKYGTLKNARLDLIWENQEQSYSILKVNIVSSYRTEYWCEGHSIFDFQLVSTRLFVDVNRNTAPVFVLRWNVSCINANLADSLCNEVTDKNVRKLVEGIYRNKNLGNLLIYDVRIMDMEWIKNIAFIFKRRNAPVDYNACW
;
A
#
# COMPACT_ATOMS: atom_id res chain seq x y z
N MET A 1 -15.22 5.16 89.09
CA MET A 1 -15.63 5.92 87.90
C MET A 1 -14.56 5.75 86.82
N CYS A 2 -14.97 5.39 85.60
CA CYS A 2 -14.21 5.42 84.32
C CYS A 2 -12.90 4.58 84.31
N SER A 3 -12.88 3.34 83.78
CA SER A 3 -12.99 2.93 82.37
C SER A 3 -11.98 3.60 81.43
N LYS A 4 -11.02 2.83 80.89
CA LYS A 4 -11.05 2.27 79.51
C LYS A 4 -9.70 1.62 79.18
N ILE A 5 -9.71 0.29 79.07
CA ILE A 5 -9.59 -0.49 77.82
C ILE A 5 -8.13 -0.62 77.36
N ILE A 6 -7.56 -1.78 77.70
CA ILE A 6 -6.37 -2.37 77.10
C ILE A 6 -6.83 -3.05 75.80
N SER A 7 -6.38 -2.55 74.66
CA SER A 7 -6.66 -3.15 73.35
C SER A 7 -5.63 -4.25 73.07
N THR A 8 -5.81 -5.44 73.65
CA THR A 8 -5.04 -6.62 73.24
C THR A 8 -5.74 -7.27 72.05
N VAL A 9 -5.14 -7.17 70.87
CA VAL A 9 -5.59 -7.86 69.66
C VAL A 9 -5.29 -9.35 69.83
N VAL A 10 -6.34 -10.16 69.91
CA VAL A 10 -6.25 -11.63 69.90
C VAL A 10 -6.52 -12.11 68.47
N PHE A 11 -5.51 -12.72 67.84
CA PHE A 11 -5.71 -13.47 66.61
C PHE A 11 -6.30 -14.84 66.98
N MET A 12 -7.61 -15.01 66.78
CA MET A 12 -8.24 -16.34 66.80
C MET A 12 -8.08 -16.99 65.43
N CYS A 13 -7.20 -17.99 65.35
CA CYS A 13 -7.29 -19.01 64.31
C CYS A 13 -8.52 -19.88 64.61
N LEU A 14 -9.62 -19.64 63.89
CA LEU A 14 -10.72 -20.59 63.82
C LEU A 14 -10.30 -21.73 62.90
N LEU A 15 -9.78 -22.80 63.49
CA LEU A 15 -9.77 -24.11 62.84
C LEU A 15 -11.22 -24.58 62.73
N PRO A 16 -11.78 -24.77 61.53
CA PRO A 16 -13.05 -25.45 61.40
C PRO A 16 -12.85 -26.87 61.93
N ASN A 17 -13.69 -27.28 62.86
CA ASN A 17 -13.80 -28.67 63.30
C ASN A 17 -13.90 -29.55 62.06
N PHE A 18 -12.86 -30.36 61.82
CA PHE A 18 -12.95 -31.54 60.98
C PHE A 18 -13.92 -32.51 61.67
N THR A 19 -15.21 -32.29 61.46
CA THR A 19 -16.12 -33.43 61.41
C THR A 19 -15.63 -34.27 60.25
N LEU A 20 -15.18 -35.48 60.56
CA LEU A 20 -15.03 -36.60 59.63
C LEU A 20 -16.35 -36.79 58.87
N PHE A 21 -16.55 -35.98 57.82
CA PHE A 21 -17.24 -36.48 56.66
C PHE A 21 -16.22 -37.38 56.00
N GLN A 22 -16.44 -38.67 56.24
CA GLN A 22 -16.11 -39.72 55.31
C GLN A 22 -16.63 -39.24 53.94
N GLU A 23 -15.76 -38.56 53.17
CA GLU A 23 -15.96 -38.43 51.74
C GLU A 23 -15.98 -39.87 51.25
N ASN A 24 -17.19 -40.40 51.14
CA ASN A 24 -17.48 -41.37 50.12
C ASN A 24 -16.89 -40.76 48.85
N LEU A 25 -15.72 -41.28 48.47
CA LEU A 25 -15.29 -41.36 47.08
C LEU A 25 -16.36 -42.16 46.33
N THR A 26 -17.56 -41.60 46.18
CA THR A 26 -18.21 -41.69 44.89
C THR A 26 -17.20 -41.03 43.95
N ARG A 27 -16.39 -41.87 43.31
CA ARG A 27 -16.00 -41.61 41.93
C ARG A 27 -17.31 -41.34 41.21
N VAL A 28 -17.75 -40.08 41.21
CA VAL A 28 -18.73 -39.60 40.26
C VAL A 28 -18.01 -39.84 38.94
N CYS A 29 -18.36 -40.95 38.29
CA CYS A 29 -17.96 -41.20 36.92
C CYS A 29 -18.49 -40.00 36.15
N LYS A 30 -17.66 -38.98 35.94
CA LYS A 30 -17.99 -37.84 35.08
C LYS A 30 -18.40 -38.47 33.75
N ILE A 31 -19.69 -38.40 33.44
CA ILE A 31 -20.22 -39.04 32.25
C ILE A 31 -19.65 -38.26 31.07
N LYS A 32 -18.93 -38.96 30.19
CA LYS A 32 -18.39 -38.35 28.97
C LYS A 32 -19.55 -38.07 28.03
N CYS A 33 -19.59 -36.87 27.47
CA CYS A 33 -20.54 -36.59 26.40
C CYS A 33 -20.19 -37.40 25.15
N LEU A 34 -21.22 -37.93 24.50
CA LEU A 34 -21.08 -38.61 23.21
C LEU A 34 -20.75 -37.60 22.12
N ASP A 35 -20.09 -38.07 21.07
CA ASP A 35 -19.84 -37.24 19.89
C ASP A 35 -21.18 -36.95 19.20
N GLU A 36 -21.44 -35.69 18.91
CA GLU A 36 -22.69 -35.22 18.30
C GLU A 36 -22.41 -34.44 17.02
N PHE A 37 -23.42 -34.31 16.17
CA PHE A 37 -23.33 -33.47 14.99
C PHE A 37 -24.57 -32.61 14.82
N THR A 38 -24.40 -31.44 14.22
CA THR A 38 -25.48 -30.50 13.91
C THR A 38 -25.45 -30.21 12.42
N ASN A 39 -26.56 -30.49 11.73
CA ASN A 39 -26.70 -30.13 10.32
C ASN A 39 -26.93 -28.62 10.18
N THR A 40 -26.19 -28.00 9.27
CA THR A 40 -26.27 -26.57 8.98
C THR A 40 -26.43 -26.36 7.48
N THR A 41 -26.77 -25.15 7.07
CA THR A 41 -26.93 -24.80 5.64
C THR A 41 -25.65 -24.92 4.81
N SER A 42 -24.46 -24.94 5.44
CA SER A 42 -23.17 -25.04 4.72
C SER A 42 -22.38 -26.31 5.04
N GLY A 43 -22.99 -27.27 5.74
CA GLY A 43 -22.41 -28.59 6.05
C GLY A 43 -22.75 -29.08 7.45
N THR A 44 -21.96 -30.01 7.97
CA THR A 44 -22.21 -30.65 9.27
C THR A 44 -21.17 -30.19 10.29
N ALA A 45 -21.62 -29.67 11.43
CA ALA A 45 -20.76 -29.26 12.54
C ALA A 45 -20.64 -30.42 13.54
N TYR A 46 -19.42 -30.92 13.77
CA TYR A 46 -19.16 -32.03 14.68
C TYR A 46 -18.65 -31.55 16.04
N TRP A 47 -19.23 -32.09 17.11
CA TRP A 47 -18.93 -31.80 18.51
C TRP A 47 -18.32 -33.02 19.15
N LYS A 48 -17.02 -32.96 19.46
CA LYS A 48 -16.26 -34.10 19.95
C LYS A 48 -15.74 -33.88 21.37
N TYR A 49 -15.93 -34.86 22.25
CA TYR A 49 -15.37 -34.80 23.60
C TYR A 49 -13.87 -35.15 23.58
N LYS A 50 -13.02 -34.15 23.84
CA LYS A 50 -11.55 -34.30 23.83
C LYS A 50 -10.91 -34.34 25.22
N GLY A 51 -11.65 -34.80 26.23
CA GLY A 51 -11.15 -34.85 27.61
C GLY A 51 -11.27 -33.54 28.38
N ILE A 52 -11.79 -32.47 27.77
CA ILE A 52 -12.18 -31.23 28.40
C ILE A 52 -13.69 -31.03 28.25
N PRO A 53 -14.36 -30.34 29.20
CA PRO A 53 -15.82 -30.18 29.17
C PRO A 53 -16.29 -29.17 28.12
N TYR A 54 -15.45 -28.76 27.17
CA TYR A 54 -15.79 -27.80 26.13
C TYR A 54 -15.53 -28.35 24.75
N ALA A 55 -16.43 -28.05 23.81
CA ALA A 55 -16.23 -28.34 22.40
C ALA A 55 -16.54 -27.11 21.53
N ILE A 56 -15.72 -26.94 20.49
CA ILE A 56 -15.99 -26.12 19.32
C ILE A 56 -16.20 -27.09 18.16
N SER A 57 -17.01 -26.69 17.20
CA SER A 57 -17.25 -27.45 15.98
C SER A 57 -15.95 -27.68 15.19
N GLU A 58 -15.63 -28.94 14.85
CA GLU A 58 -14.33 -29.31 14.25
C GLU A 58 -14.18 -28.85 12.80
N ASP A 59 -15.19 -29.11 11.96
CA ASP A 59 -15.08 -28.95 10.50
C ASP A 59 -15.54 -27.57 9.99
N LEU A 60 -16.46 -26.94 10.73
CA LEU A 60 -17.05 -25.65 10.38
C LEU A 60 -17.08 -24.77 11.61
N LEU A 61 -16.57 -23.54 11.54
CA LEU A 61 -16.63 -22.61 12.68
C LEU A 61 -18.06 -22.08 12.86
N CYS A 62 -18.76 -22.56 13.87
CA CYS A 62 -20.08 -22.07 14.24
C CYS A 62 -19.99 -20.80 15.08
N LEU A 63 -20.79 -19.79 14.73
CA LEU A 63 -20.90 -18.53 15.47
C LEU A 63 -22.29 -18.37 16.08
N LYS A 64 -22.32 -17.68 17.23
CA LYS A 64 -23.53 -17.11 17.82
C LYS A 64 -24.00 -15.87 17.05
N SER A 65 -25.19 -15.38 17.37
CA SER A 65 -25.82 -14.18 16.80
C SER A 65 -24.95 -12.92 16.82
N ASP A 66 -24.09 -12.79 17.81
CA ASP A 66 -23.21 -11.65 18.07
C ASP A 66 -21.79 -11.84 17.50
N HIS A 67 -21.56 -12.88 16.70
CA HIS A 67 -20.26 -13.27 16.10
C HIS A 67 -19.24 -13.86 17.09
N GLN A 68 -19.65 -14.27 18.28
CA GLN A 68 -18.80 -15.09 19.16
C GLN A 68 -18.73 -16.54 18.67
N ILE A 69 -17.63 -17.24 18.95
CA ILE A 69 -17.56 -18.69 18.69
C ILE A 69 -18.61 -19.40 19.54
N LEU A 70 -19.40 -20.25 18.89
CA LEU A 70 -20.32 -21.13 19.58
C LEU A 70 -19.52 -22.25 20.24
N MET A 71 -19.61 -22.32 21.57
CA MET A 71 -19.03 -23.37 22.38
C MET A 71 -20.15 -24.15 23.06
N ARG A 72 -20.01 -25.47 23.13
CA ARG A 72 -20.87 -26.33 23.95
C ARG A 72 -20.11 -26.79 25.18
N VAL A 73 -20.84 -26.93 26.28
CA VAL A 73 -20.32 -27.44 27.54
C VAL A 73 -20.87 -28.83 27.76
N CYS A 74 -20.01 -29.79 28.10
CA CYS A 74 -20.42 -31.13 28.48
C CYS A 74 -20.92 -31.11 29.92
N ASP A 75 -22.22 -31.32 30.11
CA ASP A 75 -22.79 -31.56 31.42
C ASP A 75 -22.39 -32.96 31.89
N THR A 76 -21.43 -33.02 32.81
CA THR A 76 -20.88 -34.28 33.31
C THR A 76 -21.85 -35.06 34.20
N ASN A 77 -22.95 -34.44 34.65
CA ASN A 77 -23.97 -35.12 35.45
C ASN A 77 -24.89 -35.98 34.57
N TYR A 78 -25.18 -35.51 33.34
CA TYR A 78 -26.11 -36.19 32.43
C TYR A 78 -25.43 -36.72 31.15
N GLY A 79 -24.17 -36.38 30.90
CA GLY A 79 -23.43 -36.77 29.69
C GLY A 79 -23.95 -36.12 28.42
N ARG A 80 -24.50 -34.90 28.52
CA ARG A 80 -25.14 -34.18 27.40
C ARG A 80 -24.46 -32.85 27.13
N TRP A 81 -24.46 -32.44 25.87
CA TRP A 81 -23.89 -31.17 25.45
C TRP A 81 -24.89 -30.02 25.56
N ILE A 82 -24.55 -29.00 26.34
CA ILE A 82 -25.37 -27.80 26.55
C ILE A 82 -24.81 -26.62 25.74
N PRO A 83 -25.65 -25.82 25.04
CA PRO A 83 -27.09 -26.00 24.89
C PRO A 83 -27.44 -27.17 23.94
N ASP A 84 -28.60 -27.80 24.16
CA ASP A 84 -29.14 -28.87 23.32
C ASP A 84 -29.63 -28.33 21.96
N LEU A 85 -30.19 -27.12 21.96
CA LEU A 85 -30.65 -26.42 20.76
C LEU A 85 -29.59 -25.43 20.28
N ILE A 86 -29.17 -25.57 19.03
CA ILE A 86 -28.11 -24.79 18.42
C ILE A 86 -28.60 -24.10 17.15
N GLU A 87 -28.52 -22.77 17.12
CA GLU A 87 -28.53 -22.02 15.88
C GLU A 87 -27.10 -21.64 15.49
N CYS A 88 -26.50 -22.42 14.60
CA CYS A 88 -25.17 -22.13 14.06
C CYS A 88 -25.28 -21.14 12.90
N LYS A 89 -24.86 -19.89 13.10
CA LYS A 89 -24.67 -18.94 11.99
C LYS A 89 -23.27 -19.14 11.42
N ILE A 90 -23.21 -19.41 10.13
CA ILE A 90 -21.96 -19.55 9.41
C ILE A 90 -21.60 -18.21 8.81
N LYS A 91 -20.37 -17.75 9.06
CA LYS A 91 -19.89 -16.53 8.43
C LYS A 91 -19.49 -16.82 6.98
N ILE A 92 -20.37 -16.48 6.06
CA ILE A 92 -20.07 -16.43 4.64
C ILE A 92 -19.48 -15.05 4.36
N ASN A 93 -18.20 -14.99 4.01
CA ASN A 93 -17.58 -13.72 3.61
C ASN A 93 -18.10 -13.32 2.23
N LYS A 94 -18.36 -12.01 2.05
CA LYS A 94 -18.83 -11.45 0.79
C LYS A 94 -17.82 -11.65 -0.34
N ASN A 95 -16.53 -11.48 -0.02
CA ASN A 95 -15.42 -11.67 -0.94
C ASN A 95 -14.78 -13.05 -0.72
N LEU A 96 -14.14 -13.59 -1.76
CA LEU A 96 -13.38 -14.85 -1.68
C LEU A 96 -11.87 -14.60 -1.62
N HIS A 97 -11.41 -13.50 -2.23
CA HIS A 97 -10.01 -13.19 -2.48
C HIS A 97 -9.62 -11.77 -2.12
N CYS A 98 -10.52 -10.80 -2.32
CA CYS A 98 -10.33 -9.41 -1.94
C CYS A 98 -10.59 -9.22 -0.43
N PRO A 99 -9.91 -8.26 0.22
CA PRO A 99 -10.30 -7.77 1.53
C PRO A 99 -11.77 -7.33 1.57
N ASP A 100 -12.44 -7.53 2.70
CA ASP A 100 -13.89 -7.32 2.83
C ASP A 100 -14.31 -5.83 2.72
N ASP A 101 -13.36 -4.91 2.89
CA ASP A 101 -13.52 -3.47 2.65
C ASP A 101 -13.40 -3.06 1.18
N LEU A 102 -13.08 -4.00 0.29
CA LEU A 102 -13.05 -3.80 -1.16
C LEU A 102 -14.23 -4.52 -1.84
N PHE A 103 -14.57 -4.13 -3.06
CA PHE A 103 -15.47 -4.89 -3.91
C PHE A 103 -14.68 -5.92 -4.73
N GLU A 104 -15.20 -7.13 -4.85
CA GLU A 104 -14.60 -8.19 -5.67
C GLU A 104 -15.40 -8.41 -6.94
N ILE A 105 -14.76 -8.22 -8.10
CA ILE A 105 -15.32 -8.62 -9.38
C ILE A 105 -14.78 -10.01 -9.71
N ARG A 106 -15.69 -10.99 -9.68
CA ARG A 106 -15.40 -12.41 -9.90
C ARG A 106 -15.27 -12.70 -11.40
N ASN A 107 -14.61 -13.81 -11.74
CA ASN A 107 -14.53 -14.37 -13.10
C ASN A 107 -13.83 -13.48 -14.16
N VAL A 108 -13.09 -12.45 -13.74
CA VAL A 108 -12.31 -11.62 -14.67
C VAL A 108 -10.96 -12.28 -14.97
N GLY A 109 -10.95 -13.26 -15.87
CA GLY A 109 -9.74 -14.01 -16.22
C GLY A 109 -9.30 -14.98 -15.10
N LYS A 110 -7.98 -15.08 -14.85
CA LYS A 110 -7.41 -16.02 -13.86
C LYS A 110 -7.31 -15.48 -12.42
N LEU A 111 -7.39 -14.15 -12.24
CA LEU A 111 -7.24 -13.49 -10.94
C LEU A 111 -8.35 -12.46 -10.79
N PRO A 112 -8.98 -12.34 -9.61
CA PRO A 112 -10.03 -11.36 -9.36
C PRO A 112 -9.49 -9.94 -9.41
N ILE A 113 -10.36 -8.99 -9.74
CA ILE A 113 -10.11 -7.56 -9.63
C ILE A 113 -10.79 -7.05 -8.37
N CYS A 114 -10.04 -6.32 -7.55
CA CYS A 114 -10.56 -5.69 -6.34
C CYS A 114 -10.68 -4.18 -6.57
N LEU A 115 -11.81 -3.60 -6.17
CA LEU A 115 -12.08 -2.17 -6.31
C LEU A 115 -12.24 -1.52 -4.95
N LYS A 116 -11.58 -0.38 -4.75
CA LYS A 116 -11.89 0.57 -3.68
C LYS A 116 -12.66 1.73 -4.29
N ILE A 117 -13.87 1.97 -3.80
CA ILE A 117 -14.78 3.00 -4.33
C ILE A 117 -15.13 3.95 -3.19
N SER A 118 -15.09 5.26 -3.44
CA SER A 118 -15.54 6.25 -2.45
C SER A 118 -17.04 6.11 -2.20
N THR A 119 -17.45 6.22 -0.94
CA THR A 119 -18.88 6.14 -0.55
C THR A 119 -19.68 7.28 -1.17
N GLU A 120 -19.07 8.46 -1.30
CA GLU A 120 -19.68 9.65 -1.87
C GLU A 120 -18.76 10.26 -2.94
N PRO A 121 -19.32 11.02 -3.92
CA PRO A 121 -18.55 11.83 -4.83
C PRO A 121 -17.79 12.94 -4.08
N ASN A 122 -16.54 13.19 -4.46
CA ASN A 122 -15.71 14.23 -3.85
C ASN A 122 -14.80 14.90 -4.87
N ALA A 123 -14.16 15.99 -4.46
CA ALA A 123 -13.08 16.62 -5.22
C ALA A 123 -11.92 15.64 -5.42
N PHE A 124 -11.13 15.87 -6.47
CA PHE A 124 -10.01 15.01 -6.82
C PHE A 124 -9.03 14.85 -5.65
N ASN A 125 -8.84 13.61 -5.21
CA ASN A 125 -7.86 13.27 -4.19
C ASN A 125 -7.06 12.02 -4.60
N GLU A 126 -5.80 12.23 -5.01
CA GLU A 126 -4.91 11.13 -5.41
C GLU A 126 -4.60 10.17 -4.26
N GLN A 127 -4.64 10.64 -3.00
CA GLN A 127 -4.31 9.83 -1.83
C GLN A 127 -5.31 8.70 -1.59
N PHE A 128 -6.56 8.87 -2.02
CA PHE A 128 -7.61 7.86 -1.84
C PHE A 128 -7.23 6.52 -2.49
N CYS A 129 -6.52 6.59 -3.63
CA CYS A 129 -6.09 5.44 -4.41
C CYS A 129 -4.64 5.02 -4.20
N TYR A 130 -3.96 5.60 -3.22
CA TYR A 130 -2.64 5.11 -2.85
C TYR A 130 -2.69 3.63 -2.43
N GLY A 131 -1.64 2.89 -2.81
CA GLY A 131 -1.60 1.43 -2.73
C GLY A 131 -2.10 0.73 -4.01
N SER A 132 -2.92 1.39 -4.83
CA SER A 132 -3.20 0.91 -6.20
C SER A 132 -2.01 1.26 -7.10
N ASN A 133 -1.70 0.37 -8.04
CA ASN A 133 -0.58 0.52 -8.97
C ASN A 133 -1.03 0.45 -10.45
N ILE A 134 -2.35 0.43 -10.69
CA ILE A 134 -2.95 0.16 -12.00
C ILE A 134 -4.06 1.18 -12.23
N ILE A 135 -4.10 1.68 -13.47
CA ILE A 135 -5.17 2.55 -13.97
C ILE A 135 -6.01 1.77 -14.99
N PRO A 136 -7.23 2.23 -15.35
CA PRO A 136 -8.06 1.55 -16.35
C PRO A 136 -7.34 1.22 -17.67
N MET A 137 -6.42 2.10 -18.12
CA MET A 137 -5.61 1.89 -19.33
C MET A 137 -4.58 0.75 -19.23
N ASP A 138 -4.29 0.26 -18.03
CA ASP A 138 -3.39 -0.88 -17.81
C ASP A 138 -4.16 -2.23 -17.79
N LEU A 139 -5.51 -2.20 -17.89
CA LEU A 139 -6.36 -3.39 -18.00
C LEU A 139 -6.51 -3.85 -19.46
N LYS A 140 -6.78 -5.15 -19.65
CA LYS A 140 -7.21 -5.69 -20.95
C LYS A 140 -8.65 -5.24 -21.24
N SER A 141 -9.04 -5.24 -22.52
CA SER A 141 -10.38 -4.79 -22.95
C SER A 141 -11.52 -5.49 -22.22
N PHE A 142 -11.50 -6.82 -22.14
CA PHE A 142 -12.53 -7.57 -21.43
C PHE A 142 -12.56 -7.26 -19.92
N GLU A 143 -11.39 -7.08 -19.30
CA GLU A 143 -11.29 -6.74 -17.86
C GLU A 143 -11.90 -5.37 -17.59
N LEU A 144 -11.61 -4.40 -18.47
CA LEU A 144 -12.17 -3.07 -18.39
C LEU A 144 -13.70 -3.07 -18.61
N SER A 145 -14.20 -3.94 -19.50
CA SER A 145 -15.65 -4.12 -19.71
C SER A 145 -16.35 -4.60 -18.45
N GLU A 146 -15.81 -5.64 -17.79
CA GLU A 146 -16.36 -6.17 -16.53
C GLU A 146 -16.34 -5.12 -15.40
N VAL A 147 -15.21 -4.41 -15.24
CA VAL A 147 -15.12 -3.29 -14.28
C VAL A 147 -16.18 -2.24 -14.58
N SER A 148 -16.36 -1.90 -15.85
CA SER A 148 -17.28 -0.83 -16.25
C SER A 148 -18.74 -1.23 -16.08
N GLN A 149 -19.09 -2.49 -16.36
CA GLN A 149 -20.43 -3.03 -16.11
C GLN A 149 -20.74 -3.01 -14.61
N PHE A 150 -19.82 -3.48 -13.78
CA PHE A 150 -19.97 -3.43 -12.33
C PHE A 150 -20.18 -2.00 -11.81
N LEU A 151 -19.41 -1.03 -12.31
CA LEU A 151 -19.58 0.38 -11.92
C LEU A 151 -20.92 0.96 -12.37
N LYS A 152 -21.43 0.58 -13.55
CA LYS A 152 -22.77 0.96 -14.01
C LYS A 152 -23.88 0.40 -13.12
N GLU A 153 -23.77 -0.84 -12.69
CA GLU A 153 -24.72 -1.45 -11.73
C GLU A 153 -24.74 -0.70 -10.40
N MET A 154 -23.63 -0.04 -10.04
CA MET A 154 -23.53 0.86 -8.89
C MET A 154 -23.93 2.32 -9.19
N ASN A 155 -24.51 2.61 -10.36
CA ASN A 155 -24.85 3.96 -10.84
C ASN A 155 -23.65 4.92 -10.97
N ILE A 156 -22.44 4.39 -11.22
CA ILE A 156 -21.23 5.18 -11.45
C ILE A 156 -20.91 5.17 -12.95
N SER A 157 -21.25 6.26 -13.64
CA SER A 157 -20.96 6.44 -15.07
C SER A 157 -19.72 7.30 -15.33
N GLU A 158 -19.31 8.10 -14.35
CA GLU A 158 -18.12 8.95 -14.41
C GLU A 158 -17.33 8.84 -13.10
N TYR A 159 -16.01 8.71 -13.18
CA TYR A 159 -15.17 8.58 -12.00
C TYR A 159 -13.78 9.17 -12.20
N TRP A 160 -13.13 9.51 -11.10
CA TRP A 160 -11.79 10.06 -11.09
C TRP A 160 -10.75 9.08 -11.62
N LEU A 161 -9.89 9.55 -12.52
CA LEU A 161 -8.63 8.88 -12.83
C LEU A 161 -7.53 9.51 -11.99
N PRO A 162 -6.60 8.72 -11.43
CA PRO A 162 -5.49 9.24 -10.62
C PRO A 162 -4.39 9.82 -11.52
N ILE A 163 -4.76 10.81 -12.33
CA ILE A 163 -3.97 11.43 -13.37
C ILE A 163 -4.22 12.92 -13.31
N ARG A 164 -3.13 13.68 -13.19
CA ARG A 164 -3.17 15.13 -13.03
C ARG A 164 -2.01 15.77 -13.77
N ARG A 165 -2.20 17.01 -14.23
CA ARG A 165 -1.10 17.92 -14.59
C ARG A 165 -0.95 18.98 -13.51
N ASN A 166 0.28 19.44 -13.26
CA ASN A 166 0.52 20.45 -12.23
C ASN A 166 0.07 21.85 -12.67
N ASN A 167 0.15 22.13 -13.97
CA ASN A 167 -0.32 23.36 -14.59
C ASN A 167 -0.61 23.09 -16.07
N GLU A 168 -1.13 24.12 -16.73
CA GLU A 168 -1.53 24.17 -18.13
C GLU A 168 -0.46 23.61 -19.09
N LEU A 169 0.81 23.89 -18.82
CA LEU A 169 1.96 23.58 -19.68
C LEU A 169 2.54 22.17 -19.43
N MET A 170 2.18 21.55 -18.31
CA MET A 170 2.69 20.22 -17.95
C MET A 170 1.80 19.12 -18.55
N PRO A 171 2.41 17.98 -18.95
CA PRO A 171 1.63 16.84 -19.41
C PRO A 171 0.82 16.24 -18.25
N TYR A 172 -0.28 15.57 -18.61
CA TYR A 172 -0.99 14.72 -17.67
C TYR A 172 -0.13 13.51 -17.32
N GLU A 173 0.08 13.30 -16.03
CA GLU A 173 0.92 12.24 -15.49
C GLU A 173 0.14 11.42 -14.46
N VAL A 174 0.39 10.10 -14.46
CA VAL A 174 -0.17 9.21 -13.45
C VAL A 174 0.41 9.55 -12.07
N ARG A 175 -0.50 9.73 -11.12
CA ARG A 175 -0.25 10.14 -9.73
C ARG A 175 -0.35 8.99 -8.72
N LEU A 176 -0.41 7.73 -9.20
CA LEU A 176 -0.32 6.57 -8.32
C LEU A 176 1.13 6.12 -8.15
N PRO A 177 1.59 5.90 -6.90
CA PRO A 177 2.90 5.32 -6.67
C PRO A 177 3.02 3.94 -7.33
N GLY A 178 4.23 3.56 -7.74
CA GLY A 178 4.53 2.24 -8.31
C GLY A 178 4.84 2.27 -9.81
N LYS A 179 4.53 1.20 -10.54
CA LYS A 179 5.01 0.96 -11.91
C LYS A 179 4.63 2.08 -12.89
N SER A 180 3.40 2.60 -12.81
CA SER A 180 2.92 3.67 -13.70
C SER A 180 3.21 5.09 -13.18
N TRP A 181 3.83 5.27 -12.00
CA TRP A 181 4.17 6.59 -11.44
C TRP A 181 4.91 7.49 -12.46
N ARG A 182 4.41 8.72 -12.63
CA ARG A 182 4.85 9.75 -13.60
C ARG A 182 4.81 9.34 -15.07
N LYS A 183 4.09 8.26 -15.42
CA LYS A 183 3.84 7.90 -16.82
C LYS A 183 2.97 8.99 -17.45
N LYS A 184 3.46 9.59 -18.54
CA LYS A 184 2.72 10.60 -19.31
C LYS A 184 1.60 9.94 -20.10
N ILE A 185 0.44 10.57 -20.14
CA ILE A 185 -0.69 10.14 -20.96
C ILE A 185 -0.56 10.76 -22.36
N ASN A 186 -0.66 9.91 -23.39
CA ASN A 186 -0.59 10.37 -24.77
C ASN A 186 -1.93 11.00 -25.20
N ARG A 187 -1.88 12.23 -25.73
CA ARG A 187 -3.06 12.98 -26.18
C ARG A 187 -3.86 12.25 -27.26
N SER A 188 -3.20 11.41 -28.08
CA SER A 188 -3.89 10.65 -29.14
C SER A 188 -4.88 9.61 -28.64
N ILE A 189 -4.81 9.23 -27.35
CA ILE A 189 -5.69 8.24 -26.71
C ILE A 189 -6.92 8.92 -26.09
N THR A 190 -6.96 10.26 -26.04
CA THR A 190 -7.87 11.01 -25.17
C THR A 190 -8.59 12.14 -25.91
N HIS A 191 -9.91 12.24 -25.76
CA HIS A 191 -10.67 13.42 -26.18
C HIS A 191 -10.53 14.53 -25.13
N LEU A 192 -9.32 15.09 -25.01
CA LEU A 192 -9.07 16.22 -24.11
C LEU A 192 -9.71 17.46 -24.70
N LYS A 193 -10.63 18.09 -23.96
CA LYS A 193 -11.07 19.45 -24.28
C LYS A 193 -9.88 20.37 -23.98
N ASN A 194 -9.61 21.32 -24.87
CA ASN A 194 -8.53 22.29 -24.69
C ASN A 194 -8.94 23.38 -23.68
N ASN A 195 -9.35 22.99 -22.47
CA ASN A 195 -9.55 23.94 -21.39
C ASN A 195 -8.24 24.01 -20.57
N PRO A 196 -7.53 25.16 -20.57
CA PRO A 196 -6.27 25.30 -19.84
C PRO A 196 -6.42 25.09 -18.34
N ASN A 197 -7.59 25.39 -17.77
CA ASN A 197 -7.86 25.33 -16.34
C ASN A 197 -8.22 23.93 -15.82
N GLU A 198 -8.50 22.97 -16.71
CA GLU A 198 -8.82 21.60 -16.32
C GLU A 198 -7.52 20.83 -16.07
N HIS A 199 -7.21 20.48 -14.83
CA HIS A 199 -5.94 19.86 -14.46
C HIS A 199 -6.06 18.36 -14.14
N CYS A 200 -7.28 17.84 -14.00
CA CYS A 200 -7.56 16.46 -13.64
C CYS A 200 -8.23 15.71 -14.80
N LEU A 201 -8.13 14.37 -14.79
CA LEU A 201 -8.82 13.52 -15.77
C LEU A 201 -9.89 12.67 -15.10
N LYS A 202 -10.99 12.47 -15.82
CA LYS A 202 -12.03 11.51 -15.47
C LYS A 202 -12.18 10.44 -16.55
N HIS A 203 -12.69 9.28 -16.16
CA HIS A 203 -13.13 8.24 -17.07
C HIS A 203 -14.64 8.29 -17.17
N THR A 204 -15.16 8.33 -18.41
CA THR A 204 -16.59 8.26 -18.70
C THR A 204 -16.90 6.89 -19.30
N ILE A 205 -17.90 6.22 -18.73
CA ILE A 205 -18.39 4.92 -19.17
C ILE A 205 -19.55 5.14 -20.14
N SER A 206 -19.34 4.86 -21.43
CA SER A 206 -20.39 4.99 -22.45
C SER A 206 -21.32 3.76 -22.48
N ASN A 207 -22.55 3.94 -22.95
CA ASN A 207 -23.59 2.88 -23.04
C ASN A 207 -23.44 1.95 -24.27
N GLN A 208 -22.24 1.79 -24.81
CA GLN A 208 -22.03 0.91 -25.96
C GLN A 208 -21.81 -0.54 -25.53
N THR A 209 -22.14 -1.46 -26.44
CA THR A 209 -22.11 -2.92 -26.26
C THR A 209 -20.70 -3.40 -25.83
N PRO A 210 -20.58 -4.59 -25.21
CA PRO A 210 -19.30 -5.13 -24.72
C PRO A 210 -18.18 -5.20 -25.78
N THR A 211 -18.57 -5.23 -27.06
CA THR A 211 -17.67 -5.32 -28.21
C THR A 211 -17.14 -3.97 -28.72
N ASP A 212 -17.77 -2.85 -28.34
CA ASP A 212 -17.42 -1.48 -28.79
C ASP A 212 -17.15 -0.53 -27.61
N PHE A 213 -16.48 -1.04 -26.57
CA PHE A 213 -16.12 -0.22 -25.41
C PHE A 213 -15.04 0.81 -25.75
N LYS A 214 -15.44 2.01 -26.20
CA LYS A 214 -14.54 3.17 -26.26
C LYS A 214 -14.49 3.83 -24.90
N SER A 215 -13.42 3.53 -24.14
CA SER A 215 -13.08 4.28 -22.93
C SER A 215 -12.83 5.73 -23.30
N GLN A 216 -13.65 6.64 -22.77
CA GLN A 216 -13.46 8.06 -23.00
C GLN A 216 -12.82 8.69 -21.77
N ILE A 217 -11.62 9.22 -21.97
CA ILE A 217 -10.89 9.99 -20.95
C ILE A 217 -11.05 11.46 -21.30
N VAL A 218 -11.54 12.22 -20.33
CA VAL A 218 -11.89 13.64 -20.49
C VAL A 218 -11.21 14.46 -19.41
N SER A 219 -10.76 15.66 -19.76
CA SER A 219 -10.28 16.66 -18.81
C SER A 219 -11.43 17.28 -18.03
N VAL A 220 -11.19 17.62 -16.77
CA VAL A 220 -12.18 18.23 -15.89
C VAL A 220 -11.49 19.06 -14.80
N ASP A 221 -12.20 20.03 -14.23
CA ASP A 221 -11.78 20.77 -13.04
C ASP A 221 -11.61 19.80 -11.87
N CYS A 222 -10.47 19.85 -11.19
CA CYS A 222 -10.16 19.01 -10.04
C CYS A 222 -11.15 19.18 -8.86
N ASN A 223 -11.90 20.28 -8.82
CA ASN A 223 -12.93 20.54 -7.80
C ASN A 223 -14.30 19.93 -8.13
N ALA A 224 -14.46 19.27 -9.28
CA ALA A 224 -15.69 18.54 -9.59
C ALA A 224 -15.97 17.44 -8.55
N PHE A 225 -17.23 17.02 -8.41
CA PHE A 225 -17.61 15.98 -7.45
C PHE A 225 -17.86 14.69 -8.21
N LEU A 226 -16.92 13.75 -8.14
CA LEU A 226 -17.00 12.43 -8.79
C LEU A 226 -16.57 11.34 -7.81
N ASN A 227 -17.03 10.10 -8.01
CA ASN A 227 -16.52 8.98 -7.23
C ASN A 227 -15.05 8.71 -7.55
N ALA A 228 -14.27 8.39 -6.51
CA ALA A 228 -12.92 7.88 -6.68
C ALA A 228 -12.96 6.35 -6.80
N VAL A 229 -12.35 5.80 -7.87
CA VAL A 229 -12.32 4.36 -8.12
C VAL A 229 -10.86 3.92 -8.26
N CYS A 230 -10.43 3.04 -7.36
CA CYS A 230 -9.07 2.51 -7.32
C CYS A 230 -9.09 1.03 -7.69
N ILE A 231 -8.27 0.65 -8.65
CA ILE A 231 -8.24 -0.70 -9.20
C ILE A 231 -7.04 -1.45 -8.64
N PHE A 232 -7.27 -2.60 -8.05
CA PHE A 232 -6.24 -3.51 -7.61
C PHE A 232 -6.35 -4.81 -8.38
N LYS A 233 -5.32 -5.09 -9.17
CA LYS A 233 -5.15 -6.35 -9.88
C LYS A 233 -3.83 -6.93 -9.43
N SER A 234 -3.83 -8.18 -8.95
CA SER A 234 -2.71 -8.93 -8.36
C SER A 234 -2.56 -8.87 -6.83
N GLU A 235 -1.32 -8.87 -6.34
CA GLU A 235 -0.93 -9.11 -4.95
C GLU A 235 -1.28 -7.91 -4.05
N LEU A 236 -2.20 -8.12 -3.11
CA LEU A 236 -2.69 -7.10 -2.18
C LEU A 236 -1.94 -7.05 -0.85
N ILE A 237 -0.93 -7.89 -0.70
CA ILE A 237 -0.18 -8.07 0.53
C ILE A 237 1.27 -7.67 0.30
N SER A 238 1.87 -7.03 1.29
CA SER A 238 3.28 -6.62 1.32
C SER A 238 3.86 -6.93 2.69
N ASN A 239 5.18 -6.98 2.82
CA ASN A 239 5.86 -7.03 4.11
C ASN A 239 6.79 -5.83 4.33
N ALA A 240 6.64 -4.77 3.54
CA ALA A 240 7.39 -3.54 3.72
C ALA A 240 7.20 -3.00 5.15
N GLY A 241 8.30 -2.79 5.86
CA GLY A 241 8.34 -2.30 7.25
C GLY A 241 7.83 -3.28 8.31
N CYS A 242 7.28 -4.44 7.92
CA CYS A 242 6.76 -5.41 8.86
C CYS A 242 7.87 -6.28 9.48
N PRO A 243 7.72 -6.69 10.76
CA PRO A 243 8.59 -7.69 11.36
C PRO A 243 8.55 -9.02 10.59
N SER A 244 9.57 -9.85 10.81
CA SER A 244 9.59 -11.22 10.26
C SER A 244 8.35 -12.01 10.72
N GLY A 245 7.69 -12.70 9.78
CA GLY A 245 6.44 -13.41 10.04
C GLY A 245 5.16 -12.58 9.94
N PHE A 246 5.28 -11.26 9.71
CA PHE A 246 4.16 -10.34 9.56
C PHE A 246 4.06 -9.82 8.12
N GLY A 247 2.86 -9.43 7.72
CA GLY A 247 2.59 -8.69 6.48
C GLY A 247 1.48 -7.67 6.66
N ALA A 248 1.34 -6.78 5.69
CA ALA A 248 0.35 -5.70 5.65
C ALA A 248 -0.39 -5.73 4.32
N LEU A 249 -1.48 -4.98 4.24
CA LEU A 249 -2.16 -4.72 2.97
C LEU A 249 -1.42 -3.60 2.23
N VAL A 250 -1.31 -3.69 0.90
CA VAL A 250 -0.57 -2.70 0.09
C VAL A 250 -1.13 -1.28 0.19
N TYR A 251 -2.41 -1.12 0.53
CA TYR A 251 -3.08 0.18 0.72
C TYR A 251 -3.21 0.59 2.20
N GLN A 252 -2.75 -0.25 3.14
CA GLN A 252 -2.60 0.05 4.57
C GLN A 252 -1.23 -0.45 5.07
N PRO A 253 -0.13 0.03 4.48
CA PRO A 253 1.17 -0.62 4.62
C PRO A 253 1.82 -0.45 6.01
N ALA A 254 1.35 0.50 6.83
CA ALA A 254 1.83 0.70 8.20
C ALA A 254 1.20 -0.27 9.23
N VAL A 255 0.16 -1.02 8.86
CA VAL A 255 -0.56 -1.94 9.77
C VAL A 255 -0.21 -3.38 9.42
N CYS A 256 0.67 -3.97 10.24
CA CYS A 256 1.17 -5.31 10.06
C CYS A 256 0.36 -6.31 10.88
N TYR A 257 0.08 -7.47 10.29
CA TYR A 257 -0.63 -8.60 10.88
C TYR A 257 0.23 -9.86 10.77
N GLY A 258 0.22 -10.69 11.80
CA GLY A 258 1.04 -11.89 11.84
C GLY A 258 0.85 -12.65 13.14
N VAL A 259 1.60 -13.73 13.31
CA VAL A 259 1.63 -14.48 14.58
C VAL A 259 2.89 -14.08 15.34
N ASP A 260 2.71 -13.66 16.58
CA ASP A 260 3.81 -13.37 17.47
C ASP A 260 4.31 -14.64 18.15
N TRP A 261 5.37 -15.21 17.59
CA TRP A 261 6.02 -16.41 18.11
C TRP A 261 6.97 -16.12 19.28
N ASN A 262 7.41 -14.86 19.43
CA ASN A 262 8.50 -14.49 20.34
C ASN A 262 8.03 -13.68 21.56
N ASN A 263 6.71 -13.57 21.76
CA ASN A 263 6.11 -12.77 22.84
C ASN A 263 6.62 -11.32 22.85
N THR A 264 6.63 -10.69 21.67
CA THR A 264 6.95 -9.28 21.55
C THR A 264 5.79 -8.40 22.05
N THR A 265 6.01 -7.10 22.19
CA THR A 265 4.99 -6.12 22.60
C THR A 265 3.92 -5.86 21.51
N SER A 266 3.55 -6.87 20.71
CA SER A 266 2.53 -6.75 19.67
C SER A 266 1.13 -6.80 20.29
N GLU A 267 0.19 -6.05 19.73
CA GLU A 267 -1.19 -6.02 20.24
C GLU A 267 -1.93 -7.28 19.79
N PRO A 268 -2.54 -8.07 20.69
CA PRO A 268 -3.34 -9.21 20.31
C PRO A 268 -4.49 -8.79 19.38
N LEU A 269 -4.73 -9.59 18.34
CA LEU A 269 -5.86 -9.39 17.44
C LEU A 269 -7.10 -10.07 18.04
N ASP A 270 -8.15 -9.31 18.29
CA ASP A 270 -9.42 -9.84 18.76
C ASP A 270 -10.09 -10.74 17.71
N LEU A 271 -10.83 -11.74 18.17
CA LEU A 271 -11.54 -12.70 17.34
C LEU A 271 -12.54 -12.02 16.39
N LYS A 272 -13.27 -11.00 16.84
CA LYS A 272 -14.24 -10.27 15.99
C LYS A 272 -13.52 -9.58 14.84
N GLU A 273 -12.35 -8.99 15.13
CA GLU A 273 -11.50 -8.37 14.13
C GLU A 273 -10.95 -9.41 13.15
N TYR A 274 -10.45 -10.55 13.64
CA TYR A 274 -10.02 -11.67 12.79
C TYR A 274 -11.13 -12.15 11.87
N LEU A 275 -12.32 -12.42 12.41
CA LEU A 275 -13.44 -12.91 11.62
C LEU A 275 -13.84 -11.91 10.54
N LYS A 276 -13.77 -10.61 10.80
CA LYS A 276 -14.04 -9.53 9.81
C LYS A 276 -12.95 -9.43 8.74
N LYS A 277 -11.76 -9.95 9.00
CA LYS A 277 -10.57 -9.81 8.14
C LYS A 277 -10.03 -11.16 7.64
N ARG A 278 -10.79 -12.24 7.86
CA ARG A 278 -10.36 -13.63 7.73
C ARG A 278 -9.71 -13.91 6.38
N ASN A 279 -10.36 -13.53 5.28
CA ASN A 279 -9.90 -13.86 3.92
C ASN A 279 -8.47 -13.42 3.63
N TRP A 280 -8.15 -12.16 3.92
CA TRP A 280 -6.84 -11.62 3.60
C TRP A 280 -5.82 -11.90 4.70
N LEU A 281 -6.24 -12.01 5.97
CA LEU A 281 -5.37 -12.50 7.05
C LEU A 281 -4.85 -13.90 6.74
N ARG A 282 -5.69 -14.82 6.25
CA ARG A 282 -5.26 -16.14 5.78
C ARG A 282 -4.15 -16.03 4.72
N ARG A 283 -4.26 -15.08 3.79
CA ARG A 283 -3.26 -14.88 2.72
C ARG A 283 -1.95 -14.33 3.27
N ILE A 284 -2.01 -13.37 4.20
CA ILE A 284 -0.83 -12.85 4.90
C ILE A 284 -0.13 -13.98 5.65
N LEU A 285 -0.87 -14.72 6.47
CA LEU A 285 -0.32 -15.80 7.27
C LEU A 285 0.27 -16.92 6.40
N ALA A 286 -0.45 -17.35 5.36
CA ALA A 286 0.04 -18.38 4.43
C ALA A 286 1.33 -17.97 3.70
N LYS A 287 1.49 -16.66 3.42
CA LYS A 287 2.64 -16.12 2.71
C LYS A 287 3.85 -15.89 3.61
N TYR A 288 3.64 -15.31 4.78
CA TYR A 288 4.74 -14.79 5.62
C TYR A 288 5.08 -15.65 6.83
N VAL A 289 4.20 -16.55 7.28
CA VAL A 289 4.56 -17.50 8.34
C VAL A 289 5.59 -18.50 7.81
N SER A 290 6.64 -18.71 8.61
CA SER A 290 7.77 -19.57 8.23
C SER A 290 7.30 -21.01 8.00
N LYS A 291 7.98 -21.74 7.09
CA LYS A 291 7.66 -23.15 6.82
C LYS A 291 7.68 -24.02 8.08
N LYS A 292 8.57 -23.72 9.03
CA LYS A 292 8.71 -24.41 10.31
C LYS A 292 7.44 -24.33 11.15
N ASN A 293 6.77 -23.17 11.15
CA ASN A 293 5.64 -22.90 12.04
C ASN A 293 4.28 -23.17 11.35
N ARG A 294 4.26 -23.78 10.16
CA ARG A 294 3.02 -23.96 9.37
C ARG A 294 1.98 -24.86 10.03
N HIS A 295 2.45 -25.80 10.85
CA HIS A 295 1.59 -26.77 11.55
C HIS A 295 1.36 -26.39 13.02
N GLU A 296 1.91 -25.26 13.46
CA GLU A 296 1.77 -24.81 14.84
C GLU A 296 0.44 -24.09 15.05
N PHE A 297 -0.07 -24.19 16.28
CA PHE A 297 -1.27 -23.50 16.73
C PHE A 297 -0.92 -22.18 17.40
N PHE A 298 -1.81 -21.20 17.26
CA PHE A 298 -1.69 -19.90 17.88
C PHE A 298 -3.02 -19.47 18.49
N LYS A 299 -2.94 -18.70 19.59
CA LYS A 299 -4.08 -18.14 20.30
C LYS A 299 -4.83 -17.16 19.42
N ILE A 300 -6.16 -17.29 19.43
CA ILE A 300 -7.10 -16.37 18.78
C ILE A 300 -8.10 -15.75 19.77
N ASP A 301 -8.40 -16.44 20.87
CA ASP A 301 -9.31 -15.96 21.90
C ASP A 301 -9.08 -16.69 23.23
N PHE A 302 -9.72 -16.27 24.31
CA PHE A 302 -9.71 -16.94 25.61
C PHE A 302 -10.99 -16.67 26.40
N PHE A 303 -11.30 -17.55 27.36
CA PHE A 303 -12.44 -17.40 28.25
C PHE A 303 -12.15 -17.99 29.62
N PHE A 304 -12.92 -17.59 30.63
CA PHE A 304 -12.81 -18.13 32.00
C PHE A 304 -13.96 -19.07 32.32
N HIS A 305 -13.64 -20.20 32.93
CA HIS A 305 -14.60 -21.07 33.60
C HIS A 305 -14.67 -20.69 35.08
N HIS A 306 -15.88 -20.44 35.58
CA HIS A 306 -16.17 -20.12 36.98
C HIS A 306 -15.23 -19.07 37.61
N LEU A 307 -14.72 -18.13 36.81
CA LEU A 307 -13.79 -17.05 37.20
C LEU A 307 -12.39 -17.49 37.68
N THR A 308 -12.06 -18.79 37.67
CA THR A 308 -10.79 -19.31 38.21
C THR A 308 -9.91 -19.99 37.17
N GLU A 309 -10.50 -20.67 36.18
CA GLU A 309 -9.75 -21.44 35.19
C GLU A 309 -9.83 -20.76 33.81
N GLU A 310 -8.69 -20.35 33.26
CA GLU A 310 -8.63 -19.76 31.93
C GLU A 310 -8.44 -20.85 30.87
N TYR A 311 -9.26 -20.82 29.84
CA TYR A 311 -9.14 -21.64 28.64
C TYR A 311 -8.78 -20.75 27.45
N VAL A 312 -7.96 -21.30 26.54
CA VAL A 312 -7.51 -20.60 25.35
C VAL A 312 -8.06 -21.31 24.12
N ILE A 313 -8.60 -20.53 23.19
CA ILE A 313 -8.96 -20.99 21.85
C ILE A 313 -7.74 -20.81 20.97
N ILE A 314 -7.24 -21.92 20.44
CA ILE A 314 -6.09 -21.95 19.55
C ILE A 314 -6.50 -22.40 18.15
N MET A 315 -5.84 -21.87 17.14
CA MET A 315 -6.12 -22.11 15.74
C MET A 315 -4.84 -22.39 14.97
N SER A 316 -4.88 -23.31 14.00
CA SER A 316 -3.79 -23.52 13.04
C SER A 316 -3.94 -22.67 11.78
N LEU A 317 -2.94 -22.64 10.90
CA LEU A 317 -3.06 -21.96 9.60
C LEU A 317 -4.14 -22.56 8.67
N SER A 318 -4.46 -23.84 8.86
CA SER A 318 -5.56 -24.51 8.16
C SER A 318 -6.92 -24.24 8.79
N GLU A 319 -6.97 -23.40 9.83
CA GLU A 319 -8.18 -23.07 10.59
C GLU A 319 -8.79 -24.27 11.33
N ASN A 320 -7.95 -25.18 11.81
CA ASN A 320 -8.39 -26.18 12.77
C ASN A 320 -8.41 -25.53 14.16
N PHE A 321 -9.53 -25.60 14.86
CA PHE A 321 -9.71 -24.99 16.18
C PHE A 321 -9.59 -26.03 17.30
N GLN A 322 -9.00 -25.61 18.43
CA GLN A 322 -8.94 -26.41 19.65
C GLN A 322 -9.12 -25.52 20.88
N ILE A 323 -9.70 -26.08 21.94
CA ILE A 323 -9.70 -25.47 23.27
C ILE A 323 -8.64 -26.20 24.10
N VAL A 324 -7.80 -25.43 24.78
CA VAL A 324 -6.81 -25.96 25.73
C VAL A 324 -6.90 -25.19 27.03
N SER A 325 -6.64 -25.85 28.16
CA SER A 325 -6.45 -25.13 29.43
C SER A 325 -5.21 -24.26 29.35
N LYS A 326 -5.24 -23.08 29.97
CA LYS A 326 -4.07 -22.19 30.03
C LYS A 326 -2.99 -22.84 30.88
N GLY A 327 -1.98 -23.39 30.21
CA GLY A 327 -0.78 -23.90 30.84
C GLY A 327 0.25 -22.80 31.14
N LEU A 328 1.40 -23.23 31.68
CA LEU A 328 2.57 -22.36 31.94
C LEU A 328 3.34 -22.00 30.66
N LYS A 329 3.19 -22.79 29.58
CA LYS A 329 3.88 -22.54 28.31
C LYS A 329 3.21 -21.39 27.56
N TRP A 330 4.02 -20.46 27.08
CA TRP A 330 3.57 -19.41 26.19
C TRP A 330 2.93 -19.98 24.92
N ILE A 331 1.79 -19.41 24.53
CA ILE A 331 1.11 -19.75 23.27
C ILE A 331 1.29 -18.55 22.33
N PRO A 332 1.88 -18.76 21.14
CA PRO A 332 1.98 -17.74 20.10
C PRO A 332 0.62 -17.10 19.82
N THR A 333 0.56 -15.79 19.61
CA THR A 333 -0.72 -15.08 19.54
C THR A 333 -0.87 -14.36 18.21
N LEU A 334 -2.05 -14.47 17.58
CA LEU A 334 -2.37 -13.66 16.40
C LEU A 334 -2.38 -12.18 16.82
N SER A 335 -1.56 -11.37 16.15
CA SER A 335 -1.27 -10.02 16.61
C SER A 335 -1.28 -9.01 15.47
N LYS A 336 -1.56 -7.76 15.82
CA LYS A 336 -1.37 -6.59 14.96
C LYS A 336 -0.27 -5.69 15.52
N LYS A 337 0.46 -5.04 14.62
CA LYS A 337 1.51 -4.09 14.95
C LYS A 337 1.43 -2.90 14.02
N ILE A 338 1.31 -1.71 14.61
CA ILE A 338 1.37 -0.45 13.88
C ILE A 338 2.83 0.00 13.85
N VAL A 339 3.40 0.10 12.65
CA VAL A 339 4.76 0.58 12.46
C VAL A 339 4.78 2.09 12.71
N LYS A 340 5.61 2.54 13.65
CA LYS A 340 5.74 3.97 14.00
C LYS A 340 6.75 4.67 13.07
N PRO A 341 6.54 5.95 12.74
CA PRO A 341 7.40 6.74 11.86
C PRO A 341 8.70 7.22 12.55
N SER A 342 9.14 6.59 13.64
CA SER A 342 10.33 6.97 14.42
C SER A 342 11.66 6.80 13.64
N SER A 343 11.59 6.34 12.39
CA SER A 343 12.74 6.13 11.51
C SER A 343 12.33 6.55 10.10
N ALA A 344 12.26 7.86 9.86
CA ALA A 344 11.95 8.41 8.55
C ALA A 344 12.90 7.85 7.48
N VAL A 345 12.37 7.62 6.28
CA VAL A 345 13.20 7.24 5.13
C VAL A 345 13.96 8.48 4.68
N GLU A 346 15.26 8.32 4.48
CA GLU A 346 16.11 9.38 3.91
C GLU A 346 16.77 8.87 2.64
N MET A 347 16.83 9.71 1.61
CA MET A 347 17.45 9.39 0.33
C MET A 347 18.46 10.47 -0.06
N VAL A 348 19.68 10.05 -0.37
CA VAL A 348 20.77 10.94 -0.79
C VAL A 348 21.28 10.47 -2.15
N LEU A 349 21.34 11.39 -3.11
CA LEU A 349 21.89 11.15 -4.45
C LEU A 349 23.25 11.83 -4.55
N GLU A 350 24.28 11.07 -4.87
CA GLU A 350 25.68 11.48 -4.83
C GLU A 350 26.43 11.04 -6.09
N ILE A 351 27.60 11.65 -6.35
CA ILE A 351 28.53 11.16 -7.38
C ILE A 351 29.31 9.97 -6.82
N ASP A 352 29.37 8.89 -7.58
CA ASP A 352 30.38 7.86 -7.40
C ASP A 352 31.62 8.20 -8.24
N HIS A 353 32.64 8.73 -7.57
CA HIS A 353 33.90 9.14 -8.20
C HIS A 353 34.64 7.96 -8.86
N SER A 354 34.45 6.75 -8.36
CA SER A 354 35.12 5.55 -8.87
C SER A 354 34.49 5.07 -10.19
N SER A 355 33.16 5.07 -10.27
CA SER A 355 32.44 4.64 -11.48
C SER A 355 32.07 5.77 -12.45
N LYS A 356 32.38 7.02 -12.11
CA LYS A 356 31.94 8.24 -12.82
C LYS A 356 30.42 8.24 -13.07
N GLY A 357 29.68 7.73 -12.09
CA GLY A 357 28.24 7.52 -12.13
C GLY A 357 27.54 8.22 -10.97
N LEU A 358 26.23 8.01 -10.87
CA LEU A 358 25.42 8.47 -9.75
C LEU A 358 25.11 7.30 -8.81
N ARG A 359 25.21 7.55 -7.51
CA ARG A 359 24.93 6.60 -6.43
C ARG A 359 23.80 7.15 -5.57
N LEU A 360 22.76 6.34 -5.41
CA LEU A 360 21.66 6.60 -4.50
C LEU A 360 21.89 5.81 -3.21
N VAL A 361 21.97 6.52 -2.09
CA VAL A 361 22.00 5.95 -0.74
C VAL A 361 20.62 6.12 -0.12
N ILE A 362 20.06 5.03 0.40
CA ILE A 362 18.75 5.01 1.05
C ILE A 362 18.91 4.51 2.48
N TYR A 363 18.50 5.34 3.45
CA TYR A 363 18.36 4.96 4.85
C TYR A 363 16.93 4.49 5.11
N ASN A 364 16.81 3.41 5.88
CA ASN A 364 15.53 2.78 6.22
C ASN A 364 14.67 2.37 5.02
N ARG A 365 15.30 1.83 3.97
CA ARG A 365 14.62 1.37 2.74
C ARG A 365 13.46 0.41 3.02
N LYS A 366 13.51 -0.41 4.07
CA LYS A 366 12.37 -1.27 4.48
C LYS A 366 11.04 -0.52 4.61
N TYR A 367 11.05 0.78 4.93
CA TYR A 367 9.84 1.59 5.06
C TYR A 367 9.41 2.29 3.78
N LEU A 368 10.05 2.01 2.65
CA LEU A 368 9.55 2.43 1.35
C LEU A 368 8.46 1.47 0.86
N TRP A 369 7.39 2.07 0.36
CA TRP A 369 6.28 1.35 -0.22
C TRP A 369 6.70 0.71 -1.56
N GLY A 370 6.42 -0.58 -1.68
CA GLY A 370 6.60 -1.35 -2.90
C GLY A 370 5.49 -2.37 -3.07
N ASN A 371 5.09 -2.57 -4.33
CA ASN A 371 4.01 -3.48 -4.73
C ASN A 371 4.51 -4.88 -5.13
N ASN A 372 5.83 -5.10 -5.14
CA ASN A 372 6.48 -6.36 -5.43
C ASN A 372 7.87 -6.38 -4.78
N SER A 373 8.36 -7.54 -4.38
CA SER A 373 9.69 -7.74 -3.82
C SER A 373 10.84 -7.34 -4.76
N SER A 374 10.60 -7.30 -6.08
CA SER A 374 11.59 -6.87 -7.08
C SER A 374 11.66 -5.35 -7.28
N TYR A 375 10.66 -4.60 -6.81
CA TYR A 375 10.63 -3.14 -6.94
C TYR A 375 11.28 -2.49 -5.73
N ALA A 376 12.28 -1.63 -5.96
CA ALA A 376 13.05 -1.02 -4.87
C ALA A 376 12.28 0.01 -4.04
N GLY A 377 11.01 0.31 -4.37
CA GLY A 377 10.22 1.36 -3.74
C GLY A 377 10.54 2.77 -4.25
N VAL A 378 11.55 2.90 -5.11
CA VAL A 378 12.08 4.17 -5.62
C VAL A 378 12.14 4.16 -7.14
N LYS A 379 11.91 5.34 -7.73
CA LYS A 379 12.20 5.65 -9.13
C LYS A 379 13.10 6.86 -9.21
N CYS A 380 14.10 6.78 -10.09
CA CYS A 380 14.92 7.92 -10.45
C CYS A 380 14.52 8.45 -11.82
N PHE A 381 14.61 9.76 -11.95
CA PHE A 381 14.25 10.50 -13.13
C PHE A 381 15.42 11.33 -13.60
N ALA A 382 15.45 11.58 -14.89
CA ALA A 382 16.33 12.53 -15.52
C ALA A 382 15.55 13.33 -16.55
N PHE A 383 15.89 14.61 -16.73
CA PHE A 383 15.48 15.31 -17.93
C PHE A 383 16.40 14.93 -19.09
N LEU A 384 15.85 14.55 -20.23
CA LEU A 384 16.62 14.43 -21.46
C LEU A 384 16.64 15.77 -22.20
N LYS A 385 17.32 15.76 -23.36
CA LYS A 385 17.24 16.84 -24.34
C LYS A 385 15.77 17.26 -24.54
N TYR A 386 15.54 18.57 -24.50
CA TYR A 386 14.22 19.20 -24.64
C TYR A 386 13.22 19.00 -23.47
N GLY A 387 13.70 18.71 -22.26
CA GLY A 387 12.86 18.65 -21.06
C GLY A 387 11.98 17.40 -20.96
N THR A 388 12.27 16.38 -21.78
CA THR A 388 11.54 15.11 -21.72
C THR A 388 11.97 14.32 -20.50
N LEU A 389 11.05 14.10 -19.56
CA LEU A 389 11.24 13.22 -18.42
C LEU A 389 11.52 11.77 -18.87
N LYS A 390 12.62 11.18 -18.40
CA LYS A 390 12.95 9.77 -18.60
C LYS A 390 13.26 9.09 -17.27
N ASN A 391 12.88 7.82 -17.15
CA ASN A 391 13.22 7.00 -16.00
C ASN A 391 14.68 6.54 -16.12
N ALA A 392 15.47 6.78 -15.08
CA ALA A 392 16.79 6.20 -14.91
C ALA A 392 16.66 4.83 -14.25
N ARG A 393 17.38 3.84 -14.79
CA ARG A 393 17.40 2.48 -14.23
C ARG A 393 18.23 2.48 -12.94
N LEU A 394 17.75 1.72 -11.96
CA LEU A 394 18.42 1.49 -10.68
C LEU A 394 18.93 0.06 -10.64
N ASP A 395 20.20 -0.11 -10.22
CA ASP A 395 20.77 -1.42 -9.96
C ASP A 395 21.27 -1.46 -8.50
N LEU A 396 20.85 -2.47 -7.73
CA LEU A 396 21.26 -2.63 -6.34
C LEU A 396 22.74 -3.02 -6.28
N ILE A 397 23.56 -2.23 -5.58
CA ILE A 397 24.98 -2.53 -5.37
C ILE A 397 25.15 -3.33 -4.07
N TRP A 398 24.53 -2.85 -3.00
CA TRP A 398 24.69 -3.41 -1.67
C TRP A 398 23.50 -3.09 -0.78
N GLU A 399 23.18 -3.97 0.15
CA GLU A 399 22.13 -3.80 1.15
C GLU A 399 22.43 -4.63 2.40
N ASN A 400 22.17 -4.07 3.57
CA ASN A 400 22.26 -4.82 4.83
C ASN A 400 21.00 -5.68 5.04
N GLN A 401 21.11 -6.70 5.90
CA GLN A 401 20.02 -7.66 6.14
C GLN A 401 18.71 -7.00 6.61
N GLU A 402 18.80 -5.93 7.40
CA GLU A 402 17.62 -5.20 7.91
C GLU A 402 17.04 -4.18 6.92
N GLN A 403 17.69 -3.97 5.77
CA GLN A 403 17.36 -2.94 4.79
C GLN A 403 17.27 -1.53 5.42
N SER A 404 18.06 -1.29 6.46
CA SER A 404 18.23 0.04 7.06
C SER A 404 19.24 0.89 6.31
N TYR A 405 20.06 0.29 5.46
CA TYR A 405 21.00 0.97 4.60
C TYR A 405 21.17 0.23 3.27
N SER A 406 20.89 0.92 2.16
CA SER A 406 20.96 0.36 0.82
C SER A 406 21.65 1.32 -0.13
N ILE A 407 22.53 0.78 -0.99
CA ILE A 407 23.25 1.54 -2.01
C ILE A 407 22.82 1.04 -3.39
N LEU A 408 22.35 1.96 -4.24
CA LEU A 408 21.95 1.68 -5.61
C LEU A 408 22.75 2.53 -6.60
N LYS A 409 23.09 1.95 -7.74
CA LYS A 409 23.63 2.66 -8.90
C LYS A 409 22.47 3.28 -9.68
N VAL A 410 22.54 4.58 -9.96
CA VAL A 410 21.63 5.26 -10.88
C VAL A 410 22.30 5.30 -12.24
N ASN A 411 21.72 4.60 -13.21
CA ASN A 411 22.25 4.57 -14.57
C ASN A 411 21.99 5.91 -15.27
N ILE A 412 23.07 6.57 -15.68
CA ILE A 412 23.04 7.81 -16.46
C ILE A 412 22.36 7.49 -17.81
N VAL A 413 21.30 8.23 -18.12
CA VAL A 413 20.47 8.02 -19.32
C VAL A 413 20.62 9.11 -20.37
N SER A 414 21.33 10.18 -20.03
CA SER A 414 21.61 11.33 -20.89
C SER A 414 23.11 11.41 -21.15
N SER A 415 23.49 11.62 -22.41
CA SER A 415 24.87 12.00 -22.78
C SER A 415 25.19 13.47 -22.48
N TYR A 416 24.18 14.27 -22.14
CA TYR A 416 24.27 15.69 -21.82
C TYR A 416 24.15 15.91 -20.30
N ARG A 417 24.79 16.97 -19.78
CA ARG A 417 24.58 17.40 -18.38
C ARG A 417 23.09 17.68 -18.17
N THR A 418 22.53 17.05 -17.15
CA THR A 418 21.11 17.17 -16.84
C THR A 418 20.85 16.93 -15.36
N GLU A 419 19.66 17.31 -14.92
CA GLU A 419 19.16 17.10 -13.57
C GLU A 419 18.66 15.66 -13.41
N TYR A 420 19.09 15.03 -12.31
CA TYR A 420 18.66 13.75 -11.81
C TYR A 420 18.06 13.93 -10.42
N TRP A 421 17.03 13.16 -10.13
CA TRP A 421 16.50 13.03 -8.78
C TRP A 421 15.78 11.69 -8.63
N CYS A 422 15.53 11.29 -7.40
CA CYS A 422 14.81 10.06 -7.09
C CYS A 422 13.63 10.35 -6.16
N GLU A 423 12.56 9.58 -6.34
CA GLU A 423 11.32 9.67 -5.57
C GLU A 423 10.85 8.28 -5.15
N GLY A 424 10.32 8.20 -3.94
CA GLY A 424 9.66 7.03 -3.38
C GLY A 424 8.50 7.48 -2.50
N HIS A 425 7.66 6.55 -2.09
CA HIS A 425 6.60 6.83 -1.11
C HIS A 425 6.89 5.97 0.12
N SER A 426 6.80 6.54 1.31
CA SER A 426 6.95 5.75 2.54
C SER A 426 5.69 4.92 2.81
N ILE A 427 5.78 3.92 3.67
CA ILE A 427 4.60 3.22 4.18
C ILE A 427 3.77 4.05 5.18
N PHE A 428 4.28 5.22 5.58
CA PHE A 428 3.60 6.14 6.50
C PHE A 428 2.75 7.10 5.67
N ASP A 429 1.48 6.77 5.51
CA ASP A 429 0.49 7.54 4.74
C ASP A 429 0.95 7.90 3.32
N PHE A 430 1.80 7.05 2.72
CA PHE A 430 2.36 7.27 1.40
C PHE A 430 3.08 8.62 1.25
N GLN A 431 3.69 9.13 2.32
CA GLN A 431 4.43 10.37 2.26
C GLN A 431 5.52 10.29 1.18
N LEU A 432 5.52 11.27 0.26
CA LEU A 432 6.52 11.38 -0.79
C LEU A 432 7.89 11.68 -0.15
N VAL A 433 8.87 10.85 -0.47
CA VAL A 433 10.28 11.03 -0.11
C VAL A 433 11.03 11.29 -1.40
N SER A 434 11.88 12.31 -1.44
CA SER A 434 12.64 12.66 -2.64
C SER A 434 14.04 13.13 -2.29
N THR A 435 14.99 12.84 -3.19
CA THR A 435 16.32 13.41 -3.12
C THR A 435 16.28 14.88 -3.54
N ARG A 436 17.31 15.63 -3.18
CA ARG A 436 17.56 16.91 -3.86
C ARG A 436 17.83 16.67 -5.35
N LEU A 437 17.55 17.67 -6.17
CA LEU A 437 17.94 17.68 -7.58
C LEU A 437 19.47 17.70 -7.66
N PHE A 438 20.01 16.79 -8.45
CA PHE A 438 21.43 16.62 -8.66
C PHE A 438 21.76 16.88 -10.13
N VAL A 439 22.71 17.76 -10.43
CA VAL A 439 23.15 18.01 -11.81
C VAL A 439 24.35 17.13 -12.10
N ASP A 440 24.24 16.23 -13.07
CA ASP A 440 25.37 15.38 -13.47
C ASP A 440 26.54 16.23 -13.97
N VAL A 441 27.68 16.09 -13.31
CA VAL A 441 28.93 16.78 -13.63
C VAL A 441 29.85 15.82 -14.38
N ASN A 442 29.48 15.44 -15.61
CA ASN A 442 30.38 14.61 -16.41
C ASN A 442 31.29 15.43 -17.35
N ARG A 443 32.57 15.03 -17.32
CA ARG A 443 33.74 15.30 -18.19
C ARG A 443 34.13 16.77 -18.48
N ASN A 444 35.12 17.26 -17.72
CA ASN A 444 36.22 18.16 -18.15
C ASN A 444 35.97 19.51 -18.84
N THR A 445 34.76 20.03 -18.95
CA THR A 445 34.56 21.34 -19.59
C THR A 445 33.79 22.28 -18.68
N ALA A 446 34.45 23.36 -18.26
CA ALA A 446 33.95 24.63 -17.70
C ALA A 446 32.82 24.57 -16.63
N PRO A 447 32.66 25.61 -15.80
CA PRO A 447 31.39 25.82 -15.10
C PRO A 447 30.27 25.98 -16.14
N VAL A 448 29.31 25.05 -16.15
CA VAL A 448 28.13 25.08 -17.03
C VAL A 448 26.90 25.16 -16.15
N PHE A 449 26.00 26.07 -16.48
CA PHE A 449 24.76 26.33 -15.75
C PHE A 449 23.58 25.70 -16.50
N VAL A 450 22.68 25.05 -15.78
CA VAL A 450 21.38 24.61 -16.32
C VAL A 450 20.33 25.57 -15.78
N LEU A 451 19.67 26.32 -16.67
CA LEU A 451 18.54 27.18 -16.32
C LEU A 451 17.27 26.58 -16.91
N ARG A 452 16.31 26.25 -16.05
CA ARG A 452 14.95 25.91 -16.47
C ARG A 452 14.04 27.09 -16.22
N TRP A 453 13.53 27.68 -17.30
CA TRP A 453 12.58 28.78 -17.24
C TRP A 453 11.22 28.32 -17.76
N ASN A 454 10.19 28.32 -16.90
CA ASN A 454 8.80 28.11 -17.31
C ASN A 454 8.13 29.48 -17.44
N VAL A 455 7.87 29.95 -18.66
CA VAL A 455 7.10 31.18 -18.93
C VAL A 455 5.81 30.79 -19.64
N SER A 456 4.68 31.38 -19.22
CA SER A 456 3.41 31.28 -19.95
C SER A 456 3.33 32.45 -20.93
N CYS A 457 3.30 32.16 -22.23
CA CYS A 457 3.29 33.19 -23.27
C CYS A 457 1.87 33.57 -23.74
N ILE A 458 0.84 33.25 -22.96
CA ILE A 458 -0.59 33.29 -23.36
C ILE A 458 -1.19 34.71 -23.35
N ASN A 459 -0.49 35.72 -22.80
CA ASN A 459 -0.98 37.10 -22.75
C ASN A 459 -0.02 38.08 -23.43
N ALA A 460 -0.33 38.46 -24.67
CA ALA A 460 0.50 39.26 -25.57
C ALA A 460 1.08 40.55 -24.94
N ASN A 461 0.36 41.21 -24.03
CA ASN A 461 0.78 42.54 -23.54
C ASN A 461 1.97 42.52 -22.56
N LEU A 462 2.32 41.37 -21.96
CA LEU A 462 3.47 41.19 -21.06
C LEU A 462 4.36 40.01 -21.47
N ALA A 463 3.76 38.98 -22.08
CA ALA A 463 4.46 37.82 -22.62
C ALA A 463 5.39 38.18 -23.79
N ASP A 464 5.07 39.19 -24.60
CA ASP A 464 5.94 39.59 -25.71
C ASP A 464 7.30 40.10 -25.23
N SER A 465 7.40 40.67 -24.04
CA SER A 465 8.72 41.05 -23.49
C SER A 465 9.48 39.80 -23.02
N LEU A 466 8.91 39.00 -22.12
CA LEU A 466 9.63 37.86 -21.53
C LEU A 466 9.87 36.69 -22.49
N CYS A 467 9.01 36.47 -23.49
CA CYS A 467 9.16 35.38 -24.45
C CYS A 467 10.03 35.79 -25.66
N ASN A 468 10.03 37.07 -26.07
CA ASN A 468 10.94 37.56 -27.12
C ASN A 468 12.32 38.03 -26.59
N GLU A 469 12.44 38.35 -25.30
CA GLU A 469 13.68 38.82 -24.67
C GLU A 469 14.60 37.70 -24.14
N VAL A 470 14.24 36.42 -24.27
CA VAL A 470 15.19 35.30 -23.98
C VAL A 470 16.23 35.19 -25.10
N THR A 471 17.07 36.22 -25.18
CA THR A 471 18.29 36.23 -25.97
C THR A 471 19.47 35.85 -25.08
N ASP A 472 20.51 35.25 -25.66
CA ASP A 472 21.79 34.93 -25.00
C ASP A 472 22.32 36.09 -24.14
N LYS A 473 22.12 37.32 -24.62
CA LYS A 473 22.52 38.58 -23.98
C LYS A 473 21.79 38.89 -22.67
N ASN A 474 20.49 38.60 -22.59
CA ASN A 474 19.69 38.88 -21.38
C ASN A 474 19.85 37.80 -20.33
N VAL A 475 19.98 36.53 -20.74
CA VAL A 475 20.36 35.43 -19.84
C VAL A 475 21.74 35.68 -19.24
N ARG A 476 22.71 36.12 -20.05
CA ARG A 476 24.04 36.53 -19.57
C ARG A 476 23.97 37.66 -18.55
N LYS A 477 23.22 38.74 -18.82
CA LYS A 477 23.01 39.85 -17.87
C LYS A 477 22.39 39.38 -16.55
N LEU A 478 21.42 38.46 -16.60
CA LEU A 478 20.80 37.90 -15.40
C LEU A 478 21.81 37.12 -14.56
N VAL A 479 22.62 36.26 -15.20
CA VAL A 479 23.66 35.48 -14.52
C VAL A 479 24.75 36.39 -13.94
N GLU A 480 25.20 37.40 -14.69
CA GLU A 480 26.16 38.42 -14.24
C GLU A 480 25.61 39.24 -13.05
N GLY A 481 24.30 39.56 -13.06
CA GLY A 481 23.62 40.30 -12.01
C GLY A 481 23.49 39.51 -10.70
N ILE A 482 23.23 38.20 -10.77
CA ILE A 482 23.14 37.33 -9.60
C ILE A 482 24.51 37.13 -8.94
N TYR A 483 25.58 36.98 -9.73
CA TYR A 483 26.91 36.64 -9.21
C TYR A 483 27.85 37.84 -9.03
N ARG A 484 27.44 39.06 -9.40
CA ARG A 484 28.23 40.30 -9.36
C ARG A 484 29.65 40.15 -9.96
N ASN A 485 29.84 39.22 -10.89
CA ASN A 485 31.14 38.90 -11.45
C ASN A 485 31.08 38.93 -12.97
N LYS A 486 31.80 39.88 -13.59
CA LYS A 486 31.82 40.12 -15.04
C LYS A 486 32.74 39.14 -15.80
N ASN A 487 33.55 38.36 -15.09
CA ASN A 487 34.48 37.39 -15.67
C ASN A 487 33.90 35.97 -15.75
N LEU A 488 32.68 35.85 -16.27
CA LEU A 488 32.18 34.59 -16.78
C LEU A 488 32.78 34.42 -18.18
N GLY A 489 33.92 33.72 -18.29
CA GLY A 489 34.50 33.36 -19.59
C GLY A 489 33.43 32.73 -20.51
N ASN A 490 33.61 32.80 -21.84
CA ASN A 490 32.63 32.43 -22.89
C ASN A 490 31.48 31.53 -22.39
N LEU A 491 30.40 32.18 -21.96
CA LEU A 491 29.20 31.52 -21.51
C LEU A 491 28.55 30.91 -22.76
N LEU A 492 28.79 29.62 -22.97
CA LEU A 492 28.22 28.86 -24.08
C LEU A 492 26.85 28.38 -23.66
N ILE A 493 25.80 29.08 -24.13
CA ILE A 493 24.43 28.63 -23.93
C ILE A 493 24.14 27.52 -24.94
N TYR A 494 24.09 26.28 -24.44
CA TYR A 494 23.67 25.11 -25.22
C TYR A 494 22.16 24.90 -25.06
N ASP A 495 21.47 24.69 -26.19
CA ASP A 495 20.06 24.27 -26.29
C ASP A 495 19.07 25.16 -25.51
N VAL A 496 18.91 26.42 -25.94
CA VAL A 496 17.75 27.24 -25.54
C VAL A 496 16.50 26.74 -26.26
N ARG A 497 15.46 26.39 -25.52
CA ARG A 497 14.13 26.19 -26.08
C ARG A 497 13.16 27.22 -25.49
N ILE A 498 12.71 28.14 -26.32
CA ILE A 498 11.46 28.87 -26.12
C ILE A 498 10.37 27.92 -26.59
N MET A 499 9.48 27.47 -25.70
CA MET A 499 8.32 26.68 -26.08
C MET A 499 7.14 27.61 -26.25
N ASP A 500 6.89 28.07 -27.48
CA ASP A 500 5.55 28.52 -27.85
C ASP A 500 4.62 27.32 -27.75
N MET A 501 3.63 27.41 -26.87
CA MET A 501 2.43 26.59 -26.96
C MET A 501 1.22 27.48 -27.13
N GLU A 502 1.16 28.14 -28.27
CA GLU A 502 -0.11 28.53 -28.88
C GLU A 502 -0.19 27.97 -30.31
N TRP A 503 -1.19 27.10 -30.50
CA TRP A 503 -1.73 26.56 -31.76
C TRP A 503 -0.93 25.52 -32.55
N ILE A 504 -1.44 24.28 -32.54
CA ILE A 504 -1.31 23.36 -33.68
C ILE A 504 -2.27 23.84 -34.77
N LYS A 505 -1.76 24.59 -35.73
CA LYS A 505 -2.24 24.50 -37.12
C LYS A 505 -1.05 24.19 -38.00
N ASN A 506 -1.20 23.12 -38.79
CA ASN A 506 -0.28 22.67 -39.82
C ASN A 506 0.49 23.82 -40.46
N ILE A 507 1.81 23.91 -40.26
CA ILE A 507 2.78 24.43 -41.24
C ILE A 507 4.13 23.80 -40.89
N ALA A 508 4.73 23.14 -41.87
CA ALA A 508 6.11 22.67 -41.81
C ALA A 508 7.06 23.88 -41.75
N PHE A 509 8.06 23.83 -40.86
CA PHE A 509 9.23 24.70 -40.95
C PHE A 509 10.47 23.85 -41.18
N ILE A 510 10.96 23.89 -42.42
CA ILE A 510 12.30 23.48 -42.81
C ILE A 510 13.22 24.66 -42.51
N PHE A 511 14.21 24.49 -41.64
CA PHE A 511 15.32 25.44 -41.57
C PHE A 511 16.48 24.94 -42.43
N LYS A 512 16.68 25.66 -43.53
CA LYS A 512 17.78 25.53 -44.48
C LYS A 512 19.03 26.16 -43.87
N ARG A 513 20.09 25.37 -43.67
CA ARG A 513 21.44 25.89 -43.34
C ARG A 513 22.03 26.52 -44.61
N ARG A 514 22.36 27.81 -44.59
CA ARG A 514 23.19 28.46 -45.64
C ARG A 514 24.55 28.86 -45.07
N ASN A 515 25.49 27.94 -45.29
CA ASN A 515 26.93 28.03 -45.62
C ASN A 515 27.87 29.11 -45.03
N ALA A 516 28.89 28.58 -44.33
CA ALA A 516 30.34 28.66 -44.61
C ALA A 516 31.08 30.01 -44.40
N PRO A 517 32.40 29.93 -44.12
CA PRO A 517 33.35 29.76 -45.22
C PRO A 517 34.15 28.47 -45.17
N VAL A 518 34.43 28.04 -46.39
CA VAL A 518 35.39 27.02 -46.80
C VAL A 518 36.78 27.52 -46.47
N ASP A 519 37.65 26.64 -45.96
CA ASP A 519 39.05 26.67 -46.34
C ASP A 519 39.48 25.27 -46.77
N TYR A 520 39.91 25.22 -48.03
CA TYR A 520 40.60 24.11 -48.67
C TYR A 520 42.04 24.09 -48.15
N ASN A 521 42.56 22.89 -47.87
CA ASN A 521 43.88 22.36 -48.27
C ASN A 521 44.19 21.17 -47.34
N ALA A 522 44.10 19.93 -47.82
CA ALA A 522 45.01 19.24 -48.74
C ALA A 522 46.00 18.36 -47.96
N CYS A 523 45.88 17.04 -48.11
CA CYS A 523 46.85 16.17 -48.80
C CYS A 523 46.72 14.71 -48.33
N TRP A 524 46.29 13.87 -49.30
CA TRP A 524 46.36 12.40 -49.40
C TRP A 524 45.69 11.55 -48.33
#